data_AF-A0A925LV73-F1
#
_entry.id   AF-A0A925LV73-F1
#
_cell.length_a   1.000
_cell.length_b   1.000
_cell.length_c   1.000
_cell.angle_alpha   90.00
_cell.angle_beta   90.00
_cell.angle_gamma   90.00
#
_symmetry.space_group_name_H-M   'P 1'
#
loop_
_entity.id
_entity.type
_entity.pdbx_description
1 polymer ?
#
loop_
_entity_poly.entity_id
_entity_poly.type
_entity_poly.pdbx_seq_one_letter_code
_entity_poly.pdbx_strand_id
1 'polypeptide(L)'
;MLRCILIVGFVLKGFAVAEAQPRVYRDRVEPQWFSHDQKFWYRVDLKDGGREFVVVDAMAGSRSAAFNHDVVATKLTAMLEKQISAVALPIDKLEFSEDSALLVLYGREGRFQFDP
;
A
#
# COMPACT_ATOMS: atom_id res chain seq x y z
N MET A 1 4.34 -55.19 22.70
CA MET A 1 5.23 -54.06 23.04
C MET A 1 5.77 -53.55 21.71
N LEU A 2 5.63 -52.32 21.23
CA LEU A 2 5.45 -51.00 21.82
C LEU A 2 4.81 -50.10 20.72
N ARG A 3 3.84 -49.25 21.08
CA ARG A 3 3.12 -48.35 20.16
C ARG A 3 4.00 -47.15 19.78
N CYS A 4 4.15 -46.89 18.49
CA CYS A 4 4.72 -45.64 17.96
C CYS A 4 3.68 -44.52 18.09
N ILE A 5 3.95 -43.48 18.89
CA ILE A 5 3.06 -42.33 19.09
C ILE A 5 3.38 -41.31 17.99
N LEU A 6 2.45 -41.10 17.05
CA LEU A 6 2.46 -39.93 16.17
C LEU A 6 2.03 -38.72 17.00
N ILE A 7 2.96 -37.81 17.30
CA ILE A 7 2.61 -36.47 17.80
C ILE A 7 2.17 -35.66 16.58
N VAL A 8 0.87 -35.60 16.33
CA VAL A 8 0.29 -34.61 15.42
C VAL A 8 0.33 -33.27 16.15
N GLY A 9 1.35 -32.47 15.87
CA GLY A 9 1.44 -31.08 16.32
C GLY A 9 0.32 -30.26 15.70
N PHE A 10 -0.79 -30.13 16.44
CA PHE A 10 -1.89 -29.23 16.09
C PHE A 10 -1.43 -27.80 16.38
N VAL A 11 -0.84 -27.13 15.37
CA VAL A 11 -0.57 -25.69 15.44
C VAL A 11 -1.90 -24.98 15.60
N LEU A 12 -2.09 -24.33 16.75
CA LEU A 12 -3.22 -23.45 17.00
C LEU A 12 -3.21 -22.35 15.92
N LYS A 13 -4.10 -22.47 14.93
CA LYS A 13 -4.43 -21.36 14.04
C LYS A 13 -4.89 -20.21 14.94
N GLY A 14 -4.10 -19.15 15.01
CA GLY A 14 -4.47 -17.94 15.73
C GLY A 14 -5.85 -17.48 15.28
N PHE A 15 -6.71 -17.18 16.25
CA PHE A 15 -7.98 -16.54 15.98
C PHE A 15 -7.69 -15.14 15.42
N ALA A 16 -8.06 -14.91 14.16
CA ALA A 16 -8.11 -13.57 13.62
C ALA A 16 -9.24 -12.82 14.33
N VAL A 17 -8.91 -11.74 15.05
CA VAL A 17 -9.92 -10.78 15.49
C VAL A 17 -10.46 -10.13 14.25
N ALA A 18 -11.74 -10.35 13.96
CA ALA A 18 -12.43 -9.63 12.90
C ALA A 18 -12.56 -8.16 13.34
N GLU A 19 -11.64 -7.31 12.91
CA GLU A 19 -11.81 -5.87 13.09
C GLU A 19 -13.07 -5.42 12.33
N ALA A 20 -13.91 -4.65 13.00
CA ALA A 20 -15.09 -4.09 12.36
C ALA A 20 -14.66 -3.14 11.24
N GLN A 21 -15.13 -3.39 10.02
CA GLN A 21 -14.81 -2.56 8.87
C GLN A 21 -15.26 -1.10 9.11
N PRO A 22 -14.44 -0.09 8.75
CA PRO A 22 -14.82 1.30 8.88
C PRO A 22 -16.11 1.57 8.11
N ARG A 23 -17.02 2.36 8.70
CA ARG A 23 -18.29 2.76 8.06
C ARG A 23 -18.19 4.12 7.38
N VAL A 24 -17.18 4.91 7.77
CA VAL A 24 -16.82 6.20 7.19
C VAL A 24 -15.43 6.03 6.61
N TYR A 25 -15.21 6.55 5.41
CA TYR A 25 -13.94 6.52 4.70
C TYR A 25 -13.55 7.95 4.36
N ARG A 26 -12.26 8.19 4.08
CA ARG A 26 -11.72 9.52 3.75
C ARG A 26 -11.87 10.54 4.88
N ASP A 27 -11.99 10.09 6.11
CA ASP A 27 -12.14 10.89 7.33
C ASP A 27 -10.79 11.30 7.94
N ARG A 28 -9.70 10.66 7.54
CA ARG A 28 -8.34 10.94 8.01
C ARG A 28 -7.41 11.35 6.87
N VAL A 29 -6.59 12.36 7.15
CA VAL A 29 -5.47 12.78 6.29
C VAL A 29 -4.20 12.72 7.13
N GLU A 30 -3.26 11.85 6.73
CA GLU A 30 -1.93 11.75 7.31
C GLU A 30 -0.89 12.23 6.29
N PRO A 31 -0.52 13.52 6.30
CA PRO A 31 0.36 14.08 5.29
C PRO A 31 1.80 13.58 5.49
N GLN A 32 2.41 13.13 4.40
CA GLN A 32 3.84 12.84 4.29
C GLN A 32 4.47 13.89 3.38
N TRP A 33 5.21 14.81 3.98
CA TRP A 33 5.76 15.99 3.30
C TRP A 33 6.99 15.64 2.44
N PHE A 34 7.10 16.34 1.31
CA PHE A 34 8.29 16.35 0.48
C PHE A 34 9.31 17.32 1.10
N SER A 35 10.59 17.23 0.68
CA SER A 35 11.71 17.95 1.29
C SER A 35 11.56 19.48 1.40
N HIS A 36 10.77 20.10 0.51
CA HIS A 36 10.57 21.55 0.46
C HIS A 36 9.25 22.02 1.06
N ASP A 37 8.49 21.16 1.73
CA ASP A 37 7.22 21.47 2.42
C ASP A 37 6.14 22.13 1.54
N GLN A 38 6.28 22.09 0.22
CA GLN A 38 5.30 22.63 -0.74
C GLN A 38 4.30 21.58 -1.24
N LYS A 39 4.71 20.31 -1.17
CA LYS A 39 3.90 19.16 -1.58
C LYS A 39 3.90 18.13 -0.47
N PHE A 40 2.81 17.39 -0.38
CA PHE A 40 2.72 16.21 0.47
C PHE A 40 1.89 15.15 -0.24
N TRP A 41 2.07 13.89 0.16
CA TRP A 41 1.18 12.81 -0.23
C TRP A 41 0.48 12.24 0.99
N TYR A 42 -0.66 11.59 0.79
CA TYR A 42 -1.32 10.81 1.82
C TYR A 42 -2.00 9.58 1.21
N ARG A 43 -2.22 8.57 2.04
CA ARG A 43 -3.00 7.38 1.69
C ARG A 43 -4.44 7.55 2.14
N VAL A 44 -5.36 7.09 1.31
CA VAL A 44 -6.76 6.91 1.66
C VAL A 44 -7.04 5.41 1.73
N ASP A 45 -7.45 4.93 2.91
CA ASP A 45 -7.95 3.57 3.07
C ASP A 45 -9.46 3.54 2.79
N LEU A 46 -9.88 2.61 1.94
CA LEU A 46 -11.25 2.42 1.45
C LEU A 46 -11.81 1.06 1.87
N LYS A 47 -13.09 0.83 1.52
CA LYS A 47 -13.74 -0.47 1.73
C LYS A 47 -12.96 -1.61 1.08
N ASP A 48 -13.11 -2.80 1.65
CA ASP A 48 -12.57 -4.05 1.10
C ASP A 48 -11.04 -4.02 0.91
N GLY A 49 -10.33 -3.23 1.72
CA GLY A 49 -8.87 -3.07 1.64
C GLY A 49 -8.41 -2.21 0.45
N GLY A 50 -9.32 -1.49 -0.20
CA GLY A 50 -8.99 -0.56 -1.26
C GLY A 50 -8.11 0.57 -0.77
N ARG A 51 -7.18 1.03 -1.60
CA ARG A 51 -6.27 2.14 -1.28
C ARG A 51 -6.23 3.11 -2.43
N GLU A 52 -6.13 4.39 -2.11
CA GLU A 52 -5.76 5.46 -3.05
C GLU A 52 -4.57 6.24 -2.49
N PHE A 53 -3.72 6.73 -3.38
CA PHE A 53 -2.59 7.57 -3.02
C PHE A 53 -2.76 8.93 -3.68
N VAL A 54 -2.77 9.98 -2.88
CA VAL A 54 -3.06 11.35 -3.34
C VAL A 54 -1.84 12.22 -3.08
N VAL A 55 -1.45 13.01 -4.09
CA VAL A 55 -0.47 14.10 -3.95
C VAL A 55 -1.23 15.42 -3.91
N VAL A 56 -0.80 16.31 -3.02
CA VAL A 56 -1.31 17.66 -2.89
C VAL A 56 -0.16 18.63 -3.12
N ASP A 57 -0.39 19.60 -3.99
CA ASP A 57 0.41 20.81 -4.08
C ASP A 57 -0.26 21.88 -3.21
N ALA A 58 0.35 22.15 -2.05
CA ALA A 58 -0.19 23.08 -1.07
C ALA A 58 -0.09 24.54 -1.54
N MET A 59 0.88 24.84 -2.40
CA MET A 59 1.09 26.18 -2.96
C MET A 59 0.09 26.48 -4.08
N ALA A 60 -0.13 25.50 -4.97
CA ALA A 60 -1.08 25.62 -6.07
C ALA A 60 -2.53 25.35 -5.64
N GLY A 61 -2.75 24.80 -4.43
CA GLY A 61 -4.07 24.41 -3.95
C GLY A 61 -4.70 23.28 -4.76
N SER A 62 -3.87 22.39 -5.32
CA SER A 62 -4.32 21.30 -6.20
C SER A 62 -4.06 19.92 -5.60
N ARG A 63 -4.86 18.94 -6.00
CA ARG A 63 -4.70 17.54 -5.60
C ARG A 63 -4.89 16.62 -6.80
N SER A 64 -4.09 15.55 -6.86
CA SER A 64 -4.12 14.55 -7.92
C SER A 64 -3.80 13.16 -7.37
N ALA A 65 -4.10 12.12 -8.14
CA ALA A 65 -3.58 10.79 -7.85
C ALA A 65 -2.04 10.81 -7.93
N ALA A 66 -1.37 10.11 -7.02
CA ALA A 66 0.09 10.02 -6.99
C ALA A 66 0.64 9.30 -8.24
N PHE A 67 -0.13 8.38 -8.81
CA PHE A 67 0.20 7.58 -9.99
C PHE A 67 -1.06 6.88 -10.51
N ASN A 68 -0.95 6.28 -11.71
CA ASN A 68 -1.99 5.40 -12.25
C ASN A 68 -1.91 4.00 -11.62
N HIS A 69 -2.97 3.61 -10.88
CA HIS A 69 -3.03 2.35 -10.16
C HIS A 69 -2.99 1.10 -11.05
N ASP A 70 -3.61 1.15 -12.24
CA ASP A 70 -3.63 0.02 -13.18
C ASP A 70 -2.23 -0.24 -13.74
N VAL A 71 -1.49 0.83 -14.06
CA VAL A 71 -0.11 0.74 -14.54
C VAL A 71 0.80 0.15 -13.45
N VAL A 72 0.68 0.64 -12.22
CA VAL A 72 1.47 0.13 -11.09
C VAL A 72 1.12 -1.33 -10.79
N ALA A 73 -0.16 -1.70 -10.76
CA ALA A 73 -0.58 -3.09 -10.53
C ALA A 73 -0.04 -4.04 -11.61
N THR A 74 -0.09 -3.62 -12.87
CA THR A 74 0.42 -4.41 -14.00
C THR A 74 1.93 -4.64 -13.88
N LYS A 75 2.69 -3.57 -13.60
CA LYS A 75 4.14 -3.66 -13.41
C LYS A 75 4.52 -4.51 -12.19
N LEU A 76 3.86 -4.32 -11.05
CA LEU A 76 4.09 -5.15 -9.87
C LEU A 76 3.74 -6.62 -10.13
N THR A 77 2.66 -6.89 -10.87
CA THR A 77 2.29 -8.26 -11.26
C THR A 77 3.39 -8.93 -12.07
N ALA A 78 3.98 -8.21 -13.03
CA ALA A 78 5.08 -8.71 -13.84
C ALA A 78 6.36 -8.94 -13.01
N MET A 79 6.69 -8.03 -12.08
CA MET A 79 7.90 -8.12 -11.26
C MET A 79 7.84 -9.20 -10.17
N LEU A 80 6.65 -9.42 -9.60
CA LEU A 80 6.43 -10.35 -8.50
C LEU A 80 5.88 -11.71 -8.95
N GLU A 81 5.59 -11.87 -10.24
CA GLU A 81 4.97 -13.07 -10.82
C GLU A 81 3.69 -13.49 -10.06
N LYS A 82 2.94 -12.49 -9.58
CA LYS A 82 1.77 -12.66 -8.71
C LYS A 82 0.70 -11.66 -9.11
N GLN A 83 -0.54 -12.11 -9.23
CA GLN A 83 -1.64 -11.20 -9.56
C GLN A 83 -1.81 -10.12 -8.48
N ILE A 84 -1.61 -8.85 -8.86
CA ILE A 84 -1.86 -7.69 -8.02
C ILE A 84 -3.13 -6.97 -8.47
N SER A 85 -3.97 -6.57 -7.52
CA SER A 85 -5.16 -5.76 -7.78
C SER A 85 -4.81 -4.27 -7.79
N ALA A 86 -5.30 -3.53 -8.79
CA ALA A 86 -5.17 -2.07 -8.86
C ALA A 86 -5.90 -1.35 -7.71
N VAL A 87 -6.93 -1.97 -7.14
CA VAL A 87 -7.69 -1.41 -6.02
C VAL A 87 -6.96 -1.63 -4.69
N ALA A 88 -6.23 -2.74 -4.54
CA ALA A 88 -5.59 -3.15 -3.30
C ALA A 88 -4.08 -3.33 -3.50
N LEU A 89 -3.41 -2.25 -3.93
CA LEU A 89 -1.97 -2.24 -4.13
C LEU A 89 -1.23 -2.54 -2.81
N PRO A 90 -0.23 -3.43 -2.80
CA PRO A 90 0.54 -3.79 -1.61
C PRO A 90 1.61 -2.73 -1.29
N ILE A 91 1.22 -1.45 -1.31
CA ILE A 91 2.08 -0.29 -1.07
C ILE A 91 1.64 0.39 0.23
N ASP A 92 2.62 0.77 1.04
CA ASP A 92 2.43 1.37 2.35
C ASP A 92 3.07 2.77 2.44
N LYS A 93 4.16 3.01 1.72
CA LYS A 93 4.87 4.29 1.68
C LYS A 93 5.32 4.66 0.26
N LEU A 94 5.25 5.94 -0.04
CA LEU A 94 5.84 6.55 -1.23
C LEU A 94 7.03 7.41 -0.84
N GLU A 95 8.02 7.46 -1.72
CA GLU A 95 9.12 8.42 -1.66
C GLU A 95 9.35 8.95 -3.07
N PHE A 96 9.38 10.27 -3.20
CA PHE A 96 9.63 10.94 -4.46
C PHE A 96 11.06 11.49 -4.44
N SER A 97 11.76 11.42 -5.57
CA SER A 97 13.01 12.15 -5.75
C SER A 97 12.77 13.67 -5.70
N GLU A 98 13.83 14.45 -5.50
CA GLU A 98 13.75 15.92 -5.41
C GLU A 98 13.13 16.55 -6.67
N ASP A 99 13.40 15.98 -7.85
CA ASP A 99 12.82 16.40 -9.13
C ASP A 99 11.42 15.80 -9.40
N SER A 100 10.90 14.97 -8.49
CA SER A 100 9.67 14.18 -8.66
C SER A 100 9.66 13.25 -9.88
N ALA A 101 10.81 13.00 -10.52
CA ALA A 101 10.95 12.13 -11.69
C ALA A 101 10.97 10.64 -11.32
N LEU A 102 11.34 10.33 -10.08
CA LEU A 102 11.39 8.96 -9.59
C LEU A 102 10.47 8.80 -8.38
N LEU A 103 9.62 7.78 -8.48
CA LEU A 103 8.74 7.34 -7.42
C LEU A 103 9.23 5.99 -6.90
N VAL A 104 9.60 5.94 -5.63
CA VAL A 104 9.90 4.69 -4.93
C VAL A 104 8.68 4.26 -4.13
N LEU A 105 8.17 3.07 -4.46
CA LEU A 105 7.08 2.42 -3.76
C LEU A 105 7.65 1.44 -2.75
N TYR A 106 7.22 1.56 -1.49
CA TYR A 106 7.56 0.64 -0.41
C TYR A 106 6.32 -0.14 -0.01
N GLY A 107 6.48 -1.44 0.17
CA GLY A 107 5.45 -2.29 0.73
C GLY A 107 6.01 -3.60 1.25
N ARG A 108 5.12 -4.47 1.72
CA ARG A 108 5.50 -5.79 2.25
C ARG A 108 6.35 -6.65 1.31
N GLU A 109 6.15 -6.48 -0.01
CA GLU A 109 6.81 -7.27 -1.05
C GLU A 109 8.19 -6.70 -1.41
N GLY A 110 8.56 -5.52 -0.90
CA GLY A 110 9.86 -4.88 -1.12
C GLY A 110 9.79 -3.40 -1.48
N ARG A 111 10.88 -2.91 -2.07
CA ARG A 111 11.00 -1.56 -2.63
C ARG A 111 11.05 -1.65 -4.16
N PHE A 112 10.33 -0.75 -4.83
CA PHE A 112 10.19 -0.76 -6.28
C PHE A 112 10.32 0.67 -6.81
N GLN A 113 11.17 0.86 -7.82
CA GLN A 113 11.37 2.16 -8.43
C GLN A 113 10.53 2.27 -9.70
N PHE A 114 9.84 3.40 -9.83
CA PHE A 114 8.96 3.71 -10.94
C PHE A 114 9.27 5.10 -11.48
N ASP A 115 9.19 5.21 -12.80
CA ASP A 115 9.07 6.47 -13.53
C ASP A 115 7.57 6.62 -13.85
N PRO A 116 6.84 7.52 -13.13
CA PRO A 116 5.39 7.64 -13.20
C PRO A 116 4.86 8.30 -14.48
#